data_AF-A0A538S4N1-F1
#
_entry.id   AF-A0A538S4N1-F1
#
_cell.length_a   1.000
_cell.length_b   1.000
_cell.length_c   1.000
_cell.angle_alpha   90.00
_cell.angle_beta   90.00
_cell.angle_gamma   90.00
#
_symmetry.space_group_name_H-M   'P 1'
#
loop_
_entity.id
_entity.type
_entity.pdbx_description
1 polymer ?
#
loop_
_entity_poly.entity_id
_entity_poly.type
_entity_poly.pdbx_seq_one_letter_code
_entity_poly.pdbx_strand_id
1 'polypeptide(L)'
;MGQWIVDTLLQDLHERLSRLERQVANLEASVLGRRSQESLGEQGGRLLREARASQAAVSAAVAKAFADMGIAGEPVSIDELRKMMKACGVKAEDRPFSREILAMREE
;
A
#
# COMPACT_ATOMS: atom_id res chain seq x y z
N MET A 1 -54.37 0.81 -10.24
CA MET A 1 -53.81 0.18 -9.02
C MET A 1 -52.32 -0.14 -9.11
N GLY A 2 -51.75 -0.45 -10.29
CA GLY A 2 -50.32 -0.81 -10.39
C GLY A 2 -49.30 0.33 -10.17
N GLN A 3 -49.60 1.55 -10.62
CA GLN A 3 -48.68 2.71 -10.52
C GLN A 3 -48.34 3.05 -9.05
N TRP A 4 -49.35 3.10 -8.18
CA TRP A 4 -49.19 3.43 -6.77
C TRP A 4 -48.31 2.43 -5.99
N ILE A 5 -48.37 1.14 -6.36
CA ILE A 5 -47.54 0.10 -5.73
C ILE A 5 -46.06 0.28 -6.11
N VAL A 6 -45.79 0.62 -7.38
CA VAL A 6 -44.42 0.88 -7.87
C VAL A 6 -43.84 2.15 -7.25
N ASP A 7 -44.64 3.21 -7.14
CA ASP A 7 -44.23 4.48 -6.52
C ASP A 7 -43.90 4.29 -5.03
N THR A 8 -44.70 3.49 -4.32
CA THR A 8 -44.49 3.18 -2.90
C THR A 8 -43.23 2.32 -2.69
N LEU A 9 -42.97 1.37 -3.59
CA LEU A 9 -41.76 0.53 -3.55
C LEU A 9 -40.49 1.36 -3.83
N LEU A 10 -40.55 2.26 -4.81
CA LEU A 10 -39.45 3.17 -5.12
C LEU A 10 -39.15 4.11 -3.96
N GLN A 11 -40.19 4.60 -3.27
CA GLN A 11 -40.04 5.44 -2.09
C GLN A 11 -39.40 4.68 -0.92
N ASP A 12 -39.83 3.44 -0.64
CA ASP A 12 -39.21 2.59 0.40
C ASP A 12 -37.74 2.30 0.10
N LEU A 13 -37.40 1.98 -1.16
CA LEU A 13 -36.01 1.76 -1.56
C LEU A 13 -35.16 3.03 -1.41
N HIS A 14 -35.70 4.19 -1.77
CA HIS A 14 -35.01 5.47 -1.60
C HIS A 14 -34.75 5.76 -0.12
N GLU A 15 -35.75 5.59 0.74
CA GLU A 15 -35.58 5.77 2.19
C GLU A 15 -34.55 4.81 2.79
N ARG A 16 -34.54 3.56 2.34
CA ARG A 16 -33.56 2.56 2.76
C ARG A 16 -32.15 2.91 2.30
N LEU A 17 -31.98 3.39 1.06
CA LEU A 17 -30.70 3.88 0.55
C LEU A 17 -30.21 5.09 1.34
N SER A 18 -31.04 6.11 1.52
CA SER A 18 -30.67 7.31 2.29
C SER A 18 -30.39 7.02 3.76
N ARG A 19 -31.00 5.97 4.32
CA ARG A 19 -30.65 5.47 5.67
C ARG A 19 -29.29 4.79 5.67
N LEU A 20 -29.00 3.94 4.70
CA LEU A 20 -27.70 3.27 4.58
C LEU A 20 -26.57 4.27 4.36
N GLU A 21 -26.75 5.25 3.48
CA GLU A 21 -25.77 6.31 3.22
C GLU A 21 -25.43 7.09 4.51
N ARG A 22 -26.44 7.45 5.30
CA ARG A 22 -26.23 8.09 6.60
C ARG A 22 -25.50 7.18 7.60
N GLN A 23 -25.81 5.89 7.61
CA GLN A 23 -25.11 4.92 8.46
C GLN A 23 -23.64 4.77 8.07
N VAL A 24 -23.34 4.72 6.76
CA VAL A 24 -21.97 4.65 6.24
C VAL A 24 -21.21 5.93 6.60
N ALA A 25 -21.77 7.11 6.33
CA ALA A 25 -21.15 8.39 6.66
C ALA A 25 -20.83 8.51 8.17
N ASN A 26 -21.75 8.05 9.03
CA ASN A 26 -21.52 8.03 10.48
C ASN A 26 -20.41 7.05 10.90
N LEU A 27 -20.35 5.88 10.26
CA LEU A 27 -19.30 4.90 10.51
C LEU A 27 -17.94 5.46 10.08
N GLU A 28 -17.85 6.04 8.89
CA GLU A 28 -16.63 6.66 8.37
C GLU A 28 -16.14 7.78 9.31
N ALA A 29 -17.03 8.68 9.73
CA ALA A 29 -16.71 9.73 10.69
C ALA A 29 -16.19 9.15 12.02
N SER A 30 -16.80 8.07 12.52
CA SER A 30 -16.38 7.42 13.77
C SER A 30 -15.03 6.68 13.65
N VAL A 31 -14.73 6.14 12.47
CA VAL A 31 -13.47 5.44 12.17
C VAL A 31 -12.35 6.46 12.01
N LEU A 32 -12.59 7.55 11.28
CA LEU A 32 -11.62 8.64 11.12
C LEU A 32 -11.35 9.35 12.45
N GLY A 33 -12.38 9.59 13.26
CA GLY A 33 -12.24 10.14 14.61
C GLY A 33 -11.39 9.26 15.52
N ARG A 34 -11.60 7.92 15.49
CA ARG A 34 -10.75 6.97 16.23
C ARG A 34 -9.31 6.96 15.74
N ARG A 35 -9.09 7.02 14.42
CA ARG A 35 -7.75 7.08 13.82
C ARG A 35 -6.96 8.32 14.24
N SER A 36 -7.63 9.45 14.45
CA SER A 36 -6.99 10.69 14.90
C SER A 36 -6.57 10.66 16.37
N GLN A 37 -7.08 9.73 17.18
CA GLN A 37 -6.79 9.60 18.60
C GLN A 37 -5.86 8.43 18.94
N GLU A 38 -5.49 7.63 17.94
CA GLU A 38 -4.57 6.50 18.14
C GLU A 38 -3.18 6.98 18.53
N SER A 39 -2.59 6.28 19.50
CA SER A 39 -1.17 6.41 19.79
C SER A 39 -0.32 5.81 18.67
N LEU A 40 0.94 6.24 18.56
CA LEU A 40 1.90 5.68 17.58
C LEU A 40 2.05 4.15 17.70
N GLY A 41 1.95 3.60 18.92
CA GLY A 41 2.03 2.16 19.17
C GLY A 41 0.81 1.40 18.63
N GLU A 42 -0.39 1.94 18.81
CA GLU A 42 -1.63 1.35 18.28
C GLU A 42 -1.69 1.45 16.76
N GLN A 43 -1.27 2.58 16.21
CA GLN A 43 -1.13 2.80 14.77
C GLN A 43 -0.16 1.76 14.17
N GLY A 44 1.02 1.60 14.77
CA GLY A 44 2.00 0.60 14.34
C GLY A 44 1.47 -0.83 14.42
N GLY A 45 0.80 -1.19 15.52
CA GLY A 45 0.17 -2.50 15.69
C GLY A 45 -0.93 -2.79 14.67
N ARG A 46 -1.74 -1.79 14.30
CA ARG A 46 -2.73 -1.92 13.23
C ARG A 46 -2.06 -2.12 11.88
N LEU A 47 -1.09 -1.27 11.51
CA LEU A 47 -0.38 -1.38 10.24
C LEU A 47 0.30 -2.75 10.09
N LEU A 48 0.90 -3.28 11.15
CA LEU A 48 1.48 -4.62 11.13
C LEU A 48 0.43 -5.71 10.91
N ARG A 49 -0.76 -5.59 11.49
CA ARG A 49 -1.86 -6.54 11.26
C ARG A 49 -2.38 -6.48 9.83
N GLU A 50 -2.61 -5.27 9.31
CA GLU A 50 -3.04 -5.05 7.92
C GLU A 50 -1.99 -5.58 6.92
N ALA A 51 -0.71 -5.29 7.17
CA ALA A 51 0.40 -5.80 6.36
C ALA A 51 0.45 -7.32 6.39
N ARG A 52 0.31 -7.95 7.57
CA ARG A 52 0.26 -9.43 7.67
C ARG A 52 -0.93 -10.03 6.95
N ALA A 53 -2.11 -9.42 7.07
CA ALA A 53 -3.32 -9.91 6.42
C ALA A 53 -3.22 -9.84 4.88
N SER A 54 -2.55 -8.82 4.36
CA SER A 54 -2.38 -8.60 2.91
C SER A 54 -1.10 -9.18 2.31
N GLN A 55 -0.15 -9.63 3.15
CA GLN A 55 1.19 -10.05 2.72
C GLN A 55 1.16 -11.09 1.61
N ALA A 56 0.37 -12.15 1.75
CA ALA A 56 0.30 -13.22 0.74
C ALA A 56 -0.21 -12.71 -0.62
N ALA A 57 -1.25 -11.87 -0.62
CA ALA A 57 -1.83 -11.31 -1.84
C ALA A 57 -0.84 -10.36 -2.53
N VAL A 58 -0.17 -9.51 -1.76
CA VAL A 58 0.85 -8.59 -2.28
C VAL A 58 2.04 -9.37 -2.83
N SER A 59 2.55 -10.36 -2.12
CA SER A 59 3.66 -11.21 -2.58
C SER A 59 3.33 -11.92 -3.89
N ALA A 60 2.13 -12.46 -4.03
CA ALA A 60 1.70 -13.11 -5.27
C ALA A 60 1.59 -12.11 -6.44
N ALA A 61 1.05 -10.92 -6.19
CA ALA A 61 0.95 -9.87 -7.21
C ALA A 61 2.33 -9.38 -7.67
N VAL A 62 3.26 -9.20 -6.74
CA VAL A 62 4.65 -8.82 -7.05
C VAL A 62 5.36 -9.92 -7.84
N ALA A 63 5.21 -11.19 -7.44
CA ALA A 63 5.79 -12.31 -8.17
C ALA A 63 5.28 -12.39 -9.62
N LYS A 64 3.98 -12.17 -9.82
CA LYS A 64 3.39 -12.08 -11.15
C LYS A 64 3.98 -10.91 -11.95
N ALA A 65 4.03 -9.72 -11.36
CA ALA A 65 4.60 -8.55 -12.02
C ALA A 65 6.07 -8.76 -12.42
N PHE A 66 6.87 -9.40 -11.57
CA PHE A 66 8.25 -9.75 -11.88
C PHE A 66 8.34 -10.71 -13.06
N ALA A 67 7.52 -11.75 -13.08
CA ALA A 67 7.45 -12.68 -14.21
C ALA A 67 7.06 -11.95 -15.52
N ASP A 68 6.06 -11.07 -15.47
CA ASP A 68 5.59 -10.28 -16.62
C ASP A 68 6.69 -9.34 -17.15
N MET A 69 7.54 -8.81 -16.27
CA MET A 69 8.70 -7.98 -16.62
C MET A 69 9.94 -8.79 -17.03
N GLY A 70 9.86 -10.13 -17.02
CA GLY A 70 11.03 -11.00 -17.26
C GLY A 70 12.08 -10.93 -16.16
N ILE A 71 11.73 -10.41 -14.99
CA ILE A 71 12.59 -10.38 -13.80
C ILE A 71 12.54 -11.77 -13.16
N ALA A 72 13.64 -12.50 -13.29
CA ALA A 72 13.81 -13.83 -12.72
C ALA A 72 15.18 -13.94 -12.02
N GLY A 73 15.30 -14.91 -11.12
CA GLY A 73 16.54 -15.22 -10.40
C GLY A 73 16.40 -15.09 -8.88
N GLU A 74 17.43 -15.55 -8.17
CA GLU A 74 17.49 -15.39 -6.71
C GLU A 74 17.90 -13.96 -6.34
N PRO A 75 17.31 -13.38 -5.29
CA PRO A 75 17.73 -12.09 -4.78
C PRO A 75 19.18 -12.19 -4.28
N VAL A 76 20.03 -11.34 -4.82
CA VAL A 76 21.43 -11.21 -4.39
C VAL A 76 21.56 -10.28 -3.19
N SER A 77 22.47 -10.63 -2.27
CA SER A 77 22.79 -9.77 -1.15
C SER A 77 23.44 -8.45 -1.62
N ILE A 78 23.37 -7.39 -0.80
CA ILE A 78 24.00 -6.11 -1.13
C ILE A 78 25.51 -6.27 -1.40
N ASP A 79 26.19 -7.12 -0.63
CA ASP A 79 27.63 -7.33 -0.81
C ASP A 79 27.95 -8.10 -2.08
N GLU A 80 27.09 -9.03 -2.46
CA GLU A 80 27.20 -9.75 -3.73
C GLU A 80 26.91 -8.84 -4.92
N LEU A 81 25.87 -8.00 -4.83
CA LEU A 81 25.57 -6.97 -5.82
C LEU A 81 26.77 -6.02 -6.00
N ARG A 82 27.41 -5.58 -4.90
CA ARG A 82 28.63 -4.74 -4.98
C ARG A 82 29.78 -5.45 -5.67
N LYS A 83 29.99 -6.74 -5.41
CA LYS A 83 31.02 -7.53 -6.09
C LYS A 83 30.75 -7.61 -7.60
N MET A 84 29.50 -7.88 -7.99
CA MET A 84 29.09 -7.92 -9.40
C MET A 84 29.29 -6.56 -10.08
N MET A 85 28.89 -5.46 -9.44
CA MET A 85 29.09 -4.11 -9.97
C MET A 85 30.57 -3.79 -10.20
N LYS A 86 31.44 -4.11 -9.22
CA LYS A 86 32.90 -3.95 -9.36
C LYS A 86 33.46 -4.80 -10.51
N ALA A 87 33.00 -6.04 -10.65
CA ALA A 87 33.43 -6.94 -11.73
C ALA A 87 33.04 -6.43 -13.13
N CYS A 88 31.90 -5.75 -13.24
CA CYS A 88 31.46 -5.07 -14.47
C CYS A 88 32.15 -3.71 -14.71
N GLY A 89 33.16 -3.34 -13.91
CA GLY A 89 33.88 -2.08 -14.03
C GLY A 89 33.11 -0.86 -13.54
N VAL A 90 31.96 -1.04 -12.86
CA VAL A 90 31.20 0.06 -12.27
C VAL A 90 31.90 0.52 -11.00
N LYS A 91 32.56 1.68 -11.08
CA LYS A 91 33.16 2.36 -9.95
C LYS A 91 32.13 3.28 -9.30
N ALA A 92 32.05 3.26 -7.98
CA ALA A 92 31.15 4.16 -7.25
C ALA A 92 31.54 5.62 -7.54
N GLU A 93 32.83 5.87 -7.72
CA GLU A 93 33.41 7.18 -7.99
C GLU A 93 33.04 7.72 -9.38
N ASP A 94 32.44 6.92 -10.27
CA ASP A 94 32.03 7.38 -11.61
C ASP A 94 30.62 7.98 -11.63
N ARG A 95 29.85 7.84 -10.55
CA ARG A 95 28.50 8.42 -10.45
C ARG A 95 28.50 9.71 -9.63
N PRO A 96 27.93 10.82 -10.16
CA PRO A 96 27.88 12.10 -9.45
C PRO A 96 27.30 11.98 -8.03
N PHE A 97 26.18 11.26 -7.91
CA PHE A 97 25.50 10.99 -6.64
C PHE A 97 26.38 10.25 -5.62
N SER A 98 27.20 9.31 -6.09
CA SER A 98 28.08 8.52 -5.23
C SER A 98 29.30 9.31 -4.76
N ARG A 99 29.81 10.27 -5.56
CA ARG A 99 30.88 11.19 -5.14
C ARG A 99 30.44 12.08 -3.99
N GLU A 100 29.24 12.65 -4.07
CA GLU A 100 28.69 13.51 -3.01
C GLU A 100 28.56 12.76 -1.68
N ILE A 101 28.06 11.53 -1.70
CA ILE A 101 27.95 10.70 -0.49
C ILE A 101 29.33 10.34 0.10
N LEU A 102 30.33 10.08 -0.76
CA LEU A 102 31.68 9.79 -0.30
C LEU A 102 32.35 11.03 0.30
N ALA A 103 32.19 12.20 -0.33
CA ALA A 103 32.71 13.47 0.18
C ALA A 103 32.14 13.80 1.58
N MET A 104 30.84 13.56 1.80
CA MET A 104 30.20 13.77 3.09
C MET A 104 30.68 12.81 4.21
N ARG A 105 31.44 11.76 3.90
CA ARG A 105 32.02 10.83 4.89
C ARG A 105 33.46 11.17 5.27
N GLU A 106 34.12 12.03 4.49
CA GLU A 106 35.51 12.45 4.73
C GLU A 106 35.59 13.77 5.54
N GLU A 107 34.44 14.39 5.84
CA GLU A 107 34.25 15.47 6.83
C GLU A 107 33.80 14.93 8.20
#